data_AF-W3WZ58-F1
#
_entry.id   AF-W3WZ58-F1
#
_cell.length_a   1.000
_cell.length_b   1.000
_cell.length_c   1.000
_cell.angle_alpha   90.00
_cell.angle_beta   90.00
_cell.angle_gamma   90.00
#
_symmetry.space_group_name_H-M   'P 1'
#
loop_
_entity.id
_entity.type
_entity.pdbx_description
1 polymer ?
#
loop_
_entity_poly.entity_id
_entity_poly.type
_entity_poly.pdbx_seq_one_letter_code
_entity_poly.pdbx_strand_id
1 'polypeptide(L)'
;MPDESNDYDDTCEMGGQKEEAVATTQDTLRTPRPKEDGALDLAEWLSTSFGHLIGTSSYWMFWKPIAWLDKDMATHCGDRTMRHSAMDFWLSGCPRFFLQVNTLVGFFYTTEGEPEKLNAANAGIRHPWLAFLRPVDVLSHPFQYSAMELLIWDCAAENRWPSHPRRKDLLPMQQRLIDTVGKELPRKFPEEDPFKRKRYYLERVLVGGCRVVTQADPSKPLHTTRKILSDIVNGSQPLPLTDESLIAAGWKNLEEVPVKKNQFPRNPADDSEPERIIFHPPPRGSGSNGPSLCRNDLYDAALEARKRDPQCIEFRYDFRITTRWYDHLKKENRQYNHILVESWNKVFDECGIPHTTDTT
;
A
#
# COMPACT_ATOMS: atom_id res chain seq x y z
N MET A 1 -8.43 -45.29 -97.74
CA MET A 1 -9.64 -46.07 -98.07
C MET A 1 -9.19 -47.52 -98.09
N PRO A 2 -9.41 -48.30 -97.01
CA PRO A 2 -10.66 -48.51 -96.26
C PRO A 2 -10.54 -48.00 -94.81
N ASP A 3 -11.53 -47.88 -93.93
CA ASP A 3 -12.88 -48.42 -93.66
C ASP A 3 -12.94 -49.31 -92.39
N GLU A 4 -13.90 -48.94 -91.53
CA GLU A 4 -14.67 -49.73 -90.55
C GLU A 4 -14.07 -50.33 -89.25
N SER A 5 -14.57 -49.75 -88.14
CA SER A 5 -15.18 -50.36 -86.92
C SER A 5 -14.51 -51.50 -86.14
N ASN A 6 -14.22 -51.27 -84.85
CA ASN A 6 -15.02 -51.74 -83.68
C ASN A 6 -14.32 -51.44 -82.33
N ASP A 7 -15.03 -50.70 -81.48
CA ASP A 7 -15.33 -50.94 -80.05
C ASP A 7 -14.55 -52.06 -79.28
N TYR A 8 -13.88 -51.75 -78.16
CA TYR A 8 -14.47 -51.60 -76.81
C TYR A 8 -13.37 -51.50 -75.72
N ASP A 9 -13.63 -50.56 -74.81
CA ASP A 9 -13.37 -50.55 -73.36
C ASP A 9 -12.01 -50.26 -72.69
N ASP A 10 -12.22 -49.41 -71.68
CA ASP A 10 -11.66 -49.32 -70.34
C ASP A 10 -10.45 -48.40 -70.05
N THR A 11 -10.82 -47.35 -69.33
CA THR A 11 -10.05 -46.18 -68.91
C THR A 11 -9.07 -46.50 -67.79
N CYS A 12 -7.86 -45.94 -67.85
CA CYS A 12 -7.19 -45.40 -66.67
C CYS A 12 -5.96 -44.54 -67.04
N GLU A 13 -5.74 -43.54 -66.20
CA GLU A 13 -4.50 -42.77 -66.01
C GLU A 13 -4.12 -41.73 -67.07
N MET A 14 -4.52 -40.47 -66.80
CA MET A 14 -3.70 -39.31 -67.12
C MET A 14 -3.45 -38.51 -65.85
N GLY A 15 -2.23 -38.64 -65.33
CA GLY A 15 -1.67 -37.76 -64.33
C GLY A 15 -1.46 -36.35 -64.90
N GLY A 16 -1.81 -35.35 -64.11
CA GLY A 16 -1.54 -33.95 -64.37
C GLY A 16 -1.36 -33.23 -63.05
N GLN A 17 -0.10 -32.95 -62.72
CA GLN A 17 0.32 -32.21 -61.53
C GLN A 17 -0.28 -30.80 -61.51
N LYS A 18 -0.85 -30.41 -60.37
CA LYS A 18 -0.88 -29.02 -59.90
C LYS A 18 -0.48 -28.99 -58.43
N GLU A 19 0.49 -28.14 -58.15
CA GLU A 19 1.01 -27.80 -56.83
C GLU A 19 -0.12 -27.32 -55.92
N GLU A 20 -0.33 -28.01 -54.79
CA GLU A 20 -1.12 -27.53 -53.67
C GLU A 20 -0.20 -27.19 -52.50
N ALA A 21 -0.31 -25.93 -52.06
CA ALA A 21 0.30 -25.41 -50.86
C ALA A 21 -0.18 -26.24 -49.65
N VAL A 22 0.77 -26.82 -48.92
CA VAL A 22 0.51 -27.57 -47.69
C VAL A 22 0.09 -26.60 -46.59
N ALA A 23 -1.21 -26.33 -46.50
CA ALA A 23 -1.84 -25.82 -45.29
C ALA A 23 -1.97 -26.98 -44.30
N THR A 24 -1.04 -27.08 -43.35
CA THR A 24 -1.13 -28.02 -42.23
C THR A 24 -2.22 -27.55 -41.27
N THR A 25 -3.46 -27.95 -41.55
CA THR A 25 -4.59 -27.82 -40.63
C THR A 25 -4.48 -28.92 -39.57
N GLN A 26 -3.67 -28.70 -38.53
CA GLN A 26 -3.86 -29.40 -37.26
C GLN A 26 -4.89 -28.63 -36.45
N ASP A 27 -6.15 -28.92 -36.74
CA ASP A 27 -7.28 -28.61 -35.86
C ASP A 27 -7.20 -29.52 -34.62
N THR A 28 -6.28 -29.17 -33.71
CA THR A 28 -6.36 -29.68 -32.34
C THR A 28 -7.43 -28.86 -31.63
N LEU A 29 -8.64 -29.44 -31.56
CA LEU A 29 -9.64 -29.16 -30.53
C LEU A 29 -8.94 -29.16 -29.17
N ARG A 30 -8.49 -27.98 -28.72
CA ARG A 30 -8.09 -27.73 -27.35
C ARG A 30 -9.34 -27.84 -26.51
N THR A 31 -9.54 -29.00 -25.88
CA THR A 31 -10.37 -29.09 -24.69
C THR A 31 -9.94 -27.97 -23.74
N PRO A 32 -10.87 -27.10 -23.28
CA PRO A 32 -10.50 -26.08 -22.31
C PRO A 32 -10.05 -26.81 -21.05
N ARG A 33 -8.77 -26.64 -20.67
CA ARG A 33 -8.35 -26.99 -19.31
C ARG A 33 -9.30 -26.24 -18.36
N PRO A 34 -9.83 -26.88 -17.31
CA PRO A 34 -10.54 -26.15 -16.27
C PRO A 34 -9.60 -25.05 -15.78
N LYS A 35 -10.01 -23.80 -15.98
CA LYS A 35 -9.21 -22.63 -15.65
C LYS A 35 -9.28 -22.45 -14.14
N GLU A 36 -8.45 -23.17 -13.39
CA GLU A 36 -8.33 -23.07 -11.92
C GLU A 36 -7.99 -21.64 -11.44
N ASP A 37 -7.75 -20.69 -12.34
CA ASP A 37 -7.49 -19.27 -12.14
C ASP A 37 -8.71 -18.37 -12.45
N GLY A 38 -9.87 -18.97 -12.75
CA GLY A 38 -11.11 -18.26 -12.95
C GLY A 38 -11.59 -17.55 -11.69
N ALA A 39 -12.23 -16.39 -11.84
CA ALA A 39 -12.73 -15.61 -10.72
C ALA A 39 -13.76 -16.37 -9.85
N LEU A 40 -14.60 -17.19 -10.49
CA LEU A 40 -15.60 -18.03 -9.82
C LEU A 40 -14.92 -19.13 -9.02
N ASP A 41 -14.01 -19.88 -9.63
CA ASP A 41 -13.24 -20.95 -8.99
C ASP A 41 -12.41 -20.41 -7.80
N LEU A 42 -11.83 -19.22 -7.94
CA LEU A 42 -11.13 -18.53 -6.85
C LEU A 42 -12.07 -18.10 -5.72
N ALA A 43 -13.24 -17.53 -6.05
CA ALA A 43 -14.22 -17.13 -5.04
C ALA A 43 -14.83 -18.35 -4.31
N GLU A 44 -15.08 -19.43 -5.04
CA GLU A 44 -15.53 -20.71 -4.48
C GLU A 44 -14.45 -21.31 -3.57
N TRP A 45 -13.19 -21.34 -4.01
CA TRP A 45 -12.09 -21.79 -3.19
C TRP A 45 -11.96 -20.96 -1.89
N LEU A 46 -12.01 -19.63 -1.97
CA LEU A 46 -11.97 -18.75 -0.80
C LEU A 46 -13.13 -19.04 0.17
N SER A 47 -14.34 -19.17 -0.37
CA SER A 47 -15.55 -19.39 0.42
C SER A 47 -15.57 -20.77 1.07
N THR A 48 -15.20 -21.81 0.34
CA THR A 48 -15.18 -23.19 0.86
C THR A 48 -14.03 -23.41 1.84
N SER A 49 -12.85 -22.86 1.55
CA SER A 49 -11.66 -23.04 2.39
C SER A 49 -11.70 -22.23 3.67
N PHE A 50 -12.37 -21.06 3.68
CA PHE A 50 -12.29 -20.12 4.80
C PHE A 50 -13.64 -19.63 5.32
N GLY A 51 -14.76 -19.97 4.68
CA GLY A 51 -16.09 -19.53 5.11
C GLY A 51 -16.46 -20.01 6.52
N HIS A 52 -15.92 -21.17 6.94
CA HIS A 52 -16.11 -21.69 8.29
C HIS A 52 -15.37 -20.89 9.39
N LEU A 53 -14.46 -20.00 9.02
CA LEU A 53 -13.66 -19.18 9.93
C LEU A 53 -14.32 -17.84 10.27
N ILE A 54 -15.41 -17.49 9.58
CA ILE A 54 -16.16 -16.26 9.82
C ILE A 54 -16.72 -16.29 11.26
N GLY A 55 -16.23 -15.38 12.11
CA GLY A 55 -16.66 -15.24 13.50
C GLY A 55 -15.94 -16.13 14.52
N THR A 56 -15.03 -17.01 14.08
CA THR A 56 -14.25 -17.91 14.96
C THR A 56 -12.74 -17.65 14.88
N SER A 57 -12.28 -16.89 13.88
CA SER A 57 -10.88 -16.58 13.64
C SER A 57 -10.58 -15.09 13.82
N SER A 58 -9.33 -14.78 14.19
CA SER A 58 -8.79 -13.42 14.20
C SER A 58 -8.75 -12.77 12.81
N TYR A 59 -8.94 -13.56 11.75
CA TYR A 59 -8.95 -13.14 10.36
C TYR A 59 -10.38 -12.91 9.83
N TRP A 60 -10.63 -11.70 9.32
CA TRP A 60 -11.77 -11.39 8.49
C TRP A 60 -11.41 -11.61 7.02
N MET A 61 -11.80 -12.76 6.48
CA MET A 61 -11.52 -13.13 5.10
C MET A 61 -12.48 -12.42 4.15
N PHE A 62 -11.94 -11.75 3.13
CA PHE A 62 -12.76 -11.28 2.02
C PHE A 62 -12.97 -12.39 1.00
N TRP A 63 -14.25 -12.69 0.70
CA TRP A 63 -14.65 -13.92 0.01
C TRP A 63 -14.52 -13.88 -1.52
N LYS A 64 -14.10 -12.75 -2.10
CA LYS A 64 -13.89 -12.60 -3.55
C LYS A 64 -12.44 -12.21 -3.87
N PRO A 65 -11.85 -12.75 -4.96
CA PRO A 65 -10.54 -12.30 -5.42
C PRO A 65 -10.62 -10.84 -5.89
N ILE A 66 -9.60 -10.05 -5.55
CA ILE A 66 -9.50 -8.63 -5.90
C ILE A 66 -8.60 -8.45 -7.12
N ALA A 67 -9.10 -7.82 -8.16
CA ALA A 67 -8.35 -7.59 -9.41
C ALA A 67 -8.23 -6.12 -9.79
N TRP A 68 -9.19 -5.30 -9.35
CA TRP A 68 -9.43 -3.98 -9.91
C TRP A 68 -9.23 -2.91 -8.85
N LEU A 69 -8.86 -1.71 -9.27
CA LEU A 69 -8.81 -0.55 -8.39
C LEU A 69 -10.23 -0.16 -7.96
N ASP A 70 -11.10 -0.02 -8.96
CA ASP A 70 -12.49 0.40 -8.84
C ASP A 70 -13.36 -0.28 -9.93
N LYS A 71 -14.66 0.02 -9.91
CA LYS A 71 -15.64 -0.50 -10.86
C LYS A 71 -15.40 -0.02 -12.30
N ASP A 72 -14.84 1.17 -12.48
CA ASP A 72 -14.63 1.75 -13.80
C ASP A 72 -13.49 1.03 -14.53
N MET A 73 -12.38 0.75 -13.81
CA MET A 73 -11.29 -0.09 -14.29
C MET A 73 -11.77 -1.49 -14.66
N ALA A 74 -12.62 -2.11 -13.84
CA ALA A 74 -13.21 -3.42 -14.12
C ALA A 74 -14.00 -3.40 -15.45
N THR A 75 -14.83 -2.39 -15.62
CA THR A 75 -15.65 -2.20 -16.83
C THR A 75 -14.77 -1.97 -18.06
N HIS A 76 -13.74 -1.14 -17.95
CA HIS A 76 -12.77 -0.87 -19.01
C HIS A 76 -11.99 -2.11 -19.45
N CYS A 77 -11.65 -2.98 -18.49
CA CYS A 77 -10.96 -4.24 -18.72
C CYS A 77 -11.90 -5.38 -19.15
N GLY A 78 -13.20 -5.11 -19.37
CA GLY A 78 -14.18 -6.08 -19.85
C GLY A 78 -14.88 -6.91 -18.76
N ASP A 79 -14.60 -6.69 -17.48
CA ASP A 79 -15.27 -7.35 -16.35
C ASP A 79 -16.52 -6.58 -15.89
N ARG A 80 -17.51 -6.47 -16.79
CA ARG A 80 -18.76 -5.72 -16.54
C ARG A 80 -19.62 -6.31 -15.41
N THR A 81 -19.42 -7.58 -15.09
CA THR A 81 -20.17 -8.30 -14.07
C THR A 81 -19.46 -8.34 -12.73
N MET A 82 -18.31 -7.67 -12.57
CA MET A 82 -17.51 -7.68 -11.33
C MET A 82 -17.24 -9.11 -10.83
N ARG A 83 -16.79 -9.98 -11.75
CA ARG A 83 -16.41 -11.36 -11.42
C ARG A 83 -15.26 -11.33 -10.42
N HIS A 84 -14.30 -10.45 -10.64
CA HIS A 84 -13.36 -10.04 -9.61
C HIS A 84 -13.83 -8.76 -8.91
N SER A 85 -13.43 -8.63 -7.65
CA SER A 85 -13.74 -7.46 -6.84
C SER A 85 -12.75 -6.31 -7.07
N ALA A 86 -13.13 -5.15 -6.56
CA ALA A 86 -12.30 -3.95 -6.54
C ALA A 86 -11.76 -3.66 -5.12
N MET A 87 -10.65 -2.92 -5.04
CA MET A 87 -9.96 -2.59 -3.79
C MET A 87 -10.85 -1.79 -2.83
N ASP A 88 -11.63 -0.87 -3.37
CA ASP A 88 -12.60 -0.09 -2.61
C ASP A 88 -13.66 -0.98 -1.94
N PHE A 89 -14.16 -1.99 -2.65
CA PHE A 89 -15.15 -2.92 -2.13
C PHE A 89 -14.54 -3.85 -1.06
N TRP A 90 -13.31 -4.31 -1.23
CA TRP A 90 -12.58 -5.02 -0.19
C TRP A 90 -12.48 -4.20 1.10
N LEU A 91 -12.06 -2.94 0.98
CA LEU A 91 -11.94 -2.04 2.13
C LEU A 91 -13.30 -1.63 2.72
N SER A 92 -14.34 -1.56 1.90
CA SER A 92 -15.73 -1.39 2.35
C SER A 92 -16.19 -2.54 3.25
N GLY A 93 -15.59 -3.72 3.09
CA GLY A 93 -15.78 -4.89 3.95
C GLY A 93 -14.96 -4.87 5.25
N CYS A 94 -14.03 -3.92 5.44
CA CYS A 94 -13.20 -3.83 6.65
C CYS A 94 -14.06 -3.76 7.93
N PRO A 95 -13.94 -4.71 8.86
CA PRO A 95 -14.66 -4.65 10.12
C PRO A 95 -14.06 -3.55 11.02
N ARG A 96 -14.75 -3.26 12.12
CA ARG A 96 -14.09 -2.64 13.27
C ARG A 96 -13.25 -3.72 13.93
N PHE A 97 -11.97 -3.45 14.15
CA PHE A 97 -11.07 -4.43 14.75
C PHE A 97 -11.25 -4.51 16.27
N PHE A 98 -11.22 -5.72 16.79
CA PHE A 98 -11.21 -6.06 18.20
C PHE A 98 -10.42 -7.37 18.39
N LEU A 99 -10.24 -7.85 19.62
CA LEU A 99 -9.36 -9.00 19.88
C LEU A 99 -9.69 -10.23 19.04
N GLN A 100 -10.97 -10.59 18.91
CA GLN A 100 -11.36 -11.79 18.17
C GLN A 100 -11.36 -11.63 16.65
N VAL A 101 -11.35 -10.40 16.12
CA VAL A 101 -11.25 -10.11 14.68
C VAL A 101 -10.35 -8.90 14.51
N ASN A 102 -9.07 -9.15 14.25
CA ASN A 102 -8.04 -8.11 14.25
C ASN A 102 -7.34 -7.94 12.91
N THR A 103 -7.59 -8.80 11.92
CA THR A 103 -6.91 -8.71 10.61
C THR A 103 -7.89 -8.88 9.46
N LEU A 104 -8.00 -7.90 8.58
CA LEU A 104 -8.70 -8.01 7.29
C LEU A 104 -7.74 -8.60 6.27
N VAL A 105 -8.18 -9.66 5.57
CA VAL A 105 -7.38 -10.37 4.58
C VAL A 105 -7.95 -10.19 3.19
N GLY A 106 -7.09 -9.94 2.21
CA GLY A 106 -7.46 -9.87 0.79
C GLY A 106 -6.55 -10.74 -0.06
N PHE A 107 -7.18 -11.51 -0.97
CA PHE A 107 -6.48 -12.25 -2.03
C PHE A 107 -6.50 -11.43 -3.32
N PHE A 108 -5.35 -10.93 -3.72
CA PHE A 108 -5.22 -10.08 -4.90
C PHE A 108 -4.75 -10.90 -6.08
N TYR A 109 -5.43 -10.75 -7.22
CA TYR A 109 -5.11 -11.37 -8.49
C TYR A 109 -5.14 -10.32 -9.60
N THR A 110 -4.17 -9.40 -9.49
CA THR A 110 -4.12 -8.16 -10.27
C THR A 110 -3.14 -8.30 -11.43
N THR A 111 -3.24 -7.41 -12.41
CA THR A 111 -2.23 -7.32 -13.48
C THR A 111 -0.92 -6.71 -12.96
N GLU A 112 0.21 -7.01 -13.61
CA GLU A 112 1.50 -6.39 -13.29
C GLU A 112 1.72 -5.04 -14.00
N GLY A 113 0.97 -4.77 -15.07
CA GLY A 113 1.07 -3.52 -15.83
C GLY A 113 0.44 -2.31 -15.14
N GLU A 114 0.79 -1.13 -15.65
CA GLU A 114 0.20 0.14 -15.19
C GLU A 114 -1.32 0.16 -15.42
N PRO A 115 -2.13 0.51 -14.40
CA PRO A 115 -3.58 0.53 -14.51
C PRO A 115 -4.10 1.35 -15.68
N GLU A 116 -3.45 2.48 -15.98
CA GLU A 116 -3.83 3.41 -17.04
C GLU A 116 -3.61 2.85 -18.45
N LYS A 117 -2.79 1.81 -18.59
CA LYS A 117 -2.45 1.18 -19.88
C LYS A 117 -3.20 -0.13 -20.10
N LEU A 118 -4.02 -0.54 -19.14
CA LEU A 118 -4.79 -1.77 -19.24
C LEU A 118 -5.97 -1.61 -20.18
N ASN A 119 -6.25 -2.66 -20.92
CA ASN A 119 -7.42 -2.80 -21.76
C ASN A 119 -7.87 -4.27 -21.76
N ALA A 120 -9.00 -4.56 -22.40
CA ALA A 120 -9.54 -5.91 -22.46
C ALA A 120 -8.56 -6.95 -23.07
N ALA A 121 -7.60 -6.54 -23.90
CA ALA A 121 -6.66 -7.45 -24.55
C ALA A 121 -5.47 -7.86 -23.66
N ASN A 122 -5.00 -6.97 -22.77
CA ASN A 122 -3.84 -7.22 -21.90
C ASN A 122 -4.22 -7.51 -20.43
N ALA A 123 -5.49 -7.38 -20.06
CA ALA A 123 -6.00 -7.66 -18.70
C ALA A 123 -6.02 -9.15 -18.30
N GLY A 124 -5.53 -10.05 -19.16
CA GLY A 124 -5.49 -11.49 -18.92
C GLY A 124 -4.29 -11.96 -18.08
N ILE A 125 -3.15 -11.26 -18.13
CA ILE A 125 -1.94 -11.66 -17.40
C ILE A 125 -2.02 -11.11 -15.97
N ARG A 126 -2.05 -12.01 -14.98
CA ARG A 126 -2.29 -11.68 -13.58
C ARG A 126 -1.24 -12.29 -12.67
N HIS A 127 -0.94 -11.55 -11.62
CA HIS A 127 -0.01 -11.91 -10.56
C HIS A 127 -0.77 -11.98 -9.22
N PRO A 128 -0.70 -13.11 -8.52
CA PRO A 128 -1.32 -13.28 -7.22
C PRO A 128 -0.43 -12.77 -6.08
N TRP A 129 -1.04 -12.10 -5.11
CA TRP A 129 -0.39 -11.62 -3.88
C TRP A 129 -1.43 -11.44 -2.77
N LEU A 130 -0.98 -11.22 -1.54
CA LEU A 130 -1.85 -11.10 -0.37
C LEU A 130 -1.66 -9.75 0.30
N ALA A 131 -2.75 -9.20 0.83
CA ALA A 131 -2.70 -8.05 1.72
C ALA A 131 -3.41 -8.34 3.03
N PHE A 132 -2.82 -7.86 4.13
CA PHE A 132 -3.36 -7.98 5.47
C PHE A 132 -3.40 -6.59 6.10
N LEU A 133 -4.59 -6.10 6.42
CA LEU A 133 -4.79 -4.83 7.11
C LEU A 133 -5.17 -5.13 8.56
N ARG A 134 -4.42 -4.60 9.51
CA ARG A 134 -4.68 -4.82 10.95
C ARG A 134 -4.20 -3.64 11.80
N PRO A 135 -4.60 -3.54 13.07
CA PRO A 135 -4.02 -2.58 13.99
C PRO A 135 -2.53 -2.80 14.22
N VAL A 136 -1.80 -1.70 14.43
CA VAL A 136 -0.44 -1.75 14.97
C VAL A 136 -0.49 -2.27 16.41
N ASP A 137 0.47 -3.12 16.77
CA ASP A 137 0.61 -3.70 18.12
C ASP A 137 -0.70 -4.28 18.66
N VAL A 138 -1.27 -5.23 17.93
CA VAL A 138 -2.55 -5.91 18.23
C VAL A 138 -2.66 -6.32 19.71
N LEU A 139 -1.57 -6.71 20.35
CA LEU A 139 -1.56 -7.16 21.75
C LEU A 139 -1.51 -6.02 22.79
N SER A 140 -1.03 -4.84 22.42
CA SER A 140 -0.74 -3.77 23.38
C SER A 140 -1.98 -2.98 23.80
N HIS A 141 -2.90 -2.71 22.86
CA HIS A 141 -4.05 -1.82 23.10
C HIS A 141 -5.35 -2.31 22.45
N PRO A 142 -5.90 -3.46 22.87
CA PRO A 142 -7.01 -4.15 22.18
C PRO A 142 -8.32 -3.38 22.02
N PHE A 143 -8.47 -2.26 22.72
CA PHE A 143 -9.68 -1.45 22.76
C PHE A 143 -9.50 -0.02 22.25
N GLN A 144 -8.28 0.35 21.82
CA GLN A 144 -7.92 1.73 21.47
C GLN A 144 -7.20 1.87 20.13
N TYR A 145 -7.35 0.90 19.23
CA TYR A 145 -6.74 0.95 17.91
C TYR A 145 -7.12 2.22 17.17
N SER A 146 -6.11 2.90 16.64
CA SER A 146 -6.26 4.03 15.72
C SER A 146 -5.24 3.92 14.59
N ALA A 147 -4.05 3.45 14.90
CA ALA A 147 -3.00 3.21 13.94
C ALA A 147 -3.10 1.81 13.34
N MET A 148 -3.05 1.73 12.02
CA MET A 148 -3.17 0.51 11.24
C MET A 148 -1.89 0.27 10.46
N GLU A 149 -1.57 -1.00 10.27
CA GLU A 149 -0.51 -1.44 9.39
C GLU A 149 -1.07 -2.27 8.23
N LEU A 150 -0.47 -2.11 7.06
CA LEU A 150 -0.74 -2.91 5.88
C LEU A 150 0.46 -3.81 5.60
N LEU A 151 0.25 -5.12 5.65
CA LEU A 151 1.25 -6.12 5.28
C LEU A 151 0.97 -6.60 3.86
N ILE A 152 1.97 -6.56 2.98
CA ILE A 152 1.88 -7.06 1.61
C ILE A 152 2.84 -8.24 1.45
N TRP A 153 2.28 -9.42 1.15
CA TRP A 153 3.04 -10.63 0.85
C TRP A 153 2.97 -10.92 -0.63
N ASP A 154 4.11 -11.28 -1.23
CA ASP A 154 4.24 -11.57 -2.65
C ASP A 154 5.20 -12.75 -2.85
N CYS A 155 4.84 -13.71 -3.70
CA CYS A 155 5.69 -14.87 -3.98
C CYS A 155 7.01 -14.49 -4.69
N ALA A 156 7.05 -13.35 -5.39
CA ALA A 156 8.24 -12.83 -6.05
C ALA A 156 9.08 -11.88 -5.16
N ALA A 157 8.68 -11.68 -3.90
CA ALA A 157 9.25 -10.70 -2.99
C ALA A 157 10.76 -10.82 -2.77
N GLU A 158 11.30 -12.03 -2.67
CA GLU A 158 12.74 -12.25 -2.43
C GLU A 158 13.60 -11.72 -3.58
N ASN A 159 13.14 -11.90 -4.81
CA ASN A 159 13.82 -11.43 -6.01
C ASN A 159 13.53 -9.96 -6.32
N ARG A 160 12.35 -9.46 -5.92
CA ARG A 160 11.85 -8.12 -6.28
C ARG A 160 12.28 -7.04 -5.30
N TRP A 161 12.38 -7.33 -4.00
CA TRP A 161 12.52 -6.30 -2.98
C TRP A 161 13.92 -6.28 -2.33
N PRO A 162 14.63 -5.13 -2.38
CA PRO A 162 15.91 -4.98 -1.72
C PRO A 162 15.77 -5.06 -0.19
N SER A 163 16.89 -5.00 0.54
CA SER A 163 16.86 -4.96 2.02
C SER A 163 16.07 -3.78 2.58
N HIS A 164 16.05 -2.66 1.84
CA HIS A 164 15.31 -1.45 2.16
C HIS A 164 14.34 -1.13 1.01
N PRO A 165 13.15 -1.75 0.99
CA PRO A 165 12.20 -1.58 -0.09
C PRO A 165 11.63 -0.16 -0.08
N ARG A 166 11.53 0.42 -1.27
CA ARG A 166 10.87 1.70 -1.54
C ARG A 166 9.61 1.46 -2.34
N ARG A 167 8.76 2.48 -2.39
CA ARG A 167 7.45 2.39 -3.05
C ARG A 167 7.55 1.96 -4.51
N LYS A 168 8.54 2.46 -5.23
CA LYS A 168 8.79 2.12 -6.64
C LYS A 168 9.22 0.66 -6.88
N ASP A 169 9.60 -0.05 -5.83
CA ASP A 169 10.00 -1.47 -5.93
C ASP A 169 8.76 -2.40 -5.87
N LEU A 170 7.57 -1.84 -5.60
CA LEU A 170 6.30 -2.57 -5.57
C LEU A 170 5.61 -2.54 -6.94
N LEU A 171 4.77 -3.55 -7.20
CA LEU A 171 3.91 -3.54 -8.39
C LEU A 171 2.98 -2.32 -8.40
N PRO A 172 2.59 -1.80 -9.58
CA PRO A 172 1.68 -0.67 -9.67
C PRO A 172 0.40 -0.84 -8.83
N MET A 173 -0.22 -2.03 -8.87
CA MET A 173 -1.43 -2.32 -8.11
C MET A 173 -1.19 -2.40 -6.59
N GLN A 174 0.00 -2.81 -6.14
CA GLN A 174 0.37 -2.77 -4.71
C GLN A 174 0.54 -1.32 -4.25
N GLN A 175 1.13 -0.46 -5.08
CA GLN A 175 1.24 0.97 -4.79
C GLN A 175 -0.14 1.63 -4.70
N ARG A 176 -1.06 1.31 -5.63
CA ARG A 176 -2.43 1.83 -5.60
C ARG A 176 -3.21 1.35 -4.38
N LEU A 177 -2.98 0.13 -3.91
CA LEU A 177 -3.59 -0.35 -2.67
C LEU A 177 -3.21 0.53 -1.48
N ILE A 178 -1.93 0.90 -1.36
CA ILE A 178 -1.43 1.77 -0.29
C ILE A 178 -2.15 3.12 -0.33
N ASP A 179 -2.30 3.72 -1.51
CA ASP A 179 -3.05 4.99 -1.66
C ASP A 179 -4.51 4.85 -1.27
N THR A 180 -5.18 3.80 -1.76
CA THR A 180 -6.60 3.53 -1.48
C THR A 180 -6.81 3.36 0.02
N VAL A 181 -6.00 2.55 0.69
CA VAL A 181 -6.09 2.34 2.15
C VAL A 181 -5.81 3.64 2.90
N GLY A 182 -4.75 4.38 2.56
CA GLY A 182 -4.40 5.63 3.23
C GLY A 182 -5.48 6.72 3.09
N LYS A 183 -6.21 6.73 1.97
CA LYS A 183 -7.27 7.70 1.66
C LYS A 183 -8.62 7.31 2.27
N GLU A 184 -9.04 6.06 2.09
CA GLU A 184 -10.41 5.62 2.37
C GLU A 184 -10.60 5.13 3.81
N LEU A 185 -9.54 4.65 4.48
CA LEU A 185 -9.64 4.17 5.86
C LEU A 185 -10.06 5.28 6.85
N PRO A 186 -9.50 6.51 6.79
CA PRO A 186 -10.02 7.65 7.54
C PRO A 186 -11.47 8.05 7.23
N ARG A 187 -11.88 7.93 5.96
CA ARG A 187 -13.22 8.30 5.51
C ARG A 187 -14.28 7.35 6.05
N LYS A 188 -13.95 6.06 6.05
CA LYS A 188 -14.83 5.01 6.57
C LYS A 188 -14.96 5.07 8.10
N PHE A 189 -13.90 5.47 8.79
CA PHE A 189 -13.85 5.53 10.25
C PHE A 189 -13.53 6.97 10.71
N PRO A 190 -14.48 7.91 10.59
CA PRO A 190 -14.27 9.29 11.01
C PRO A 190 -14.16 9.42 12.53
N GLU A 191 -13.53 10.51 12.98
CA GLU A 191 -13.25 10.80 14.39
C GLU A 191 -14.49 11.24 15.18
N GLU A 192 -15.46 11.85 14.50
CA GLU A 192 -16.64 12.50 15.09
C GLU A 192 -17.81 11.56 15.40
N ASP A 193 -17.67 10.25 15.19
CA ASP A 193 -18.78 9.32 15.40
C ASP A 193 -19.01 9.05 16.90
N PRO A 194 -20.12 9.53 17.50
CA PRO A 194 -20.34 9.47 18.95
C PRO A 194 -20.54 8.04 19.47
N PHE A 195 -20.77 7.06 18.59
CA PHE A 195 -20.90 5.65 18.93
C PHE A 195 -19.66 4.84 18.56
N LYS A 196 -18.67 5.43 17.88
CA LYS A 196 -17.49 4.70 17.40
C LYS A 196 -16.20 5.29 17.96
N ARG A 197 -15.44 4.46 18.68
CA ARG A 197 -14.08 4.74 19.14
C ARG A 197 -13.19 5.16 17.95
N LYS A 198 -12.25 6.10 18.19
CA LYS A 198 -11.10 6.61 17.38
C LYS A 198 -11.06 6.31 15.86
N ARG A 199 -10.64 7.33 15.11
CA ARG A 199 -10.32 7.27 13.68
C ARG A 199 -9.22 6.25 13.37
N TYR A 200 -9.40 5.47 12.30
CA TYR A 200 -8.35 4.62 11.76
C TYR A 200 -7.49 5.38 10.74
N TYR A 201 -6.18 5.20 10.81
CA TYR A 201 -5.24 5.73 9.83
C TYR A 201 -4.14 4.70 9.54
N LEU A 202 -3.62 4.72 8.32
CA LEU A 202 -2.49 3.88 7.94
C LEU A 202 -1.20 4.52 8.48
N GLU A 203 -0.54 3.85 9.42
CA GLU A 203 0.71 4.29 10.02
C GLU A 203 1.92 3.78 9.23
N ARG A 204 1.92 2.48 8.90
CA ARG A 204 3.05 1.82 8.24
C ARG A 204 2.60 0.74 7.27
N VAL A 205 3.52 0.38 6.38
CA VAL A 205 3.38 -0.67 5.38
C VAL A 205 4.60 -1.55 5.50
N LEU A 206 4.39 -2.85 5.65
CA LEU A 206 5.46 -3.83 5.63
C LEU A 206 5.28 -4.74 4.43
N VAL A 207 6.41 -5.09 3.80
CA VAL A 207 6.45 -6.00 2.66
C VAL A 207 7.39 -7.15 2.99
N GLY A 208 7.03 -8.38 2.59
CA GLY A 208 7.92 -9.54 2.74
C GLY A 208 7.22 -10.71 3.39
N GLY A 209 7.87 -11.31 4.40
CA GLY A 209 7.41 -12.54 5.06
C GLY A 209 7.95 -13.84 4.44
N CYS A 210 9.00 -13.75 3.62
CA CYS A 210 9.52 -14.89 2.83
C CYS A 210 10.40 -15.86 3.60
N ARG A 211 10.94 -15.49 4.78
CA ARG A 211 11.86 -16.37 5.52
C ARG A 211 11.20 -17.66 6.02
N VAL A 212 9.88 -17.67 6.11
CA VAL A 212 9.08 -18.80 6.58
C VAL A 212 8.82 -19.83 5.45
N VAL A 213 9.15 -19.50 4.20
CA VAL A 213 8.80 -20.31 3.03
C VAL A 213 10.05 -20.60 2.17
N THR A 214 10.86 -21.56 2.62
CA THR A 214 11.93 -22.18 1.82
C THR A 214 11.42 -23.00 0.61
N GLN A 215 10.13 -22.92 0.27
CA GLN A 215 9.45 -23.76 -0.74
C GLN A 215 8.54 -22.99 -1.70
N ALA A 216 8.63 -21.65 -1.76
CA ALA A 216 7.88 -20.89 -2.76
C ALA A 216 8.41 -21.25 -4.14
N ASP A 217 7.56 -21.80 -5.02
CA ASP A 217 7.92 -22.09 -6.41
C ASP A 217 7.48 -20.91 -7.27
N PRO A 218 8.42 -20.04 -7.71
CA PRO A 218 8.08 -18.86 -8.49
C PRO A 218 7.46 -19.20 -9.85
N SER A 219 7.60 -20.45 -10.32
CA SER A 219 6.99 -20.92 -11.56
C SER A 219 5.48 -21.19 -11.43
N LYS A 220 4.96 -21.23 -10.19
CA LYS A 220 3.53 -21.47 -9.88
C LYS A 220 3.01 -20.46 -8.86
N PRO A 221 3.00 -19.16 -9.19
CA PRO A 221 2.72 -18.09 -8.23
C PRO A 221 1.33 -18.22 -7.59
N LEU A 222 0.32 -18.68 -8.35
CA LEU A 222 -1.04 -18.86 -7.82
C LEU A 222 -1.11 -19.97 -6.78
N HIS A 223 -0.52 -21.12 -7.07
CA HIS A 223 -0.50 -22.25 -6.15
C HIS A 223 0.25 -21.90 -4.86
N THR A 224 1.41 -21.26 -4.97
CA THR A 224 2.17 -20.80 -3.81
C THR A 224 1.38 -19.79 -2.98
N THR A 225 0.76 -18.80 -3.60
CA THR A 225 -0.05 -17.79 -2.89
C THR A 225 -1.24 -18.42 -2.16
N ARG A 226 -1.92 -19.39 -2.80
CA ARG A 226 -3.01 -20.16 -2.16
C ARG A 226 -2.52 -20.93 -0.93
N LYS A 227 -1.41 -21.67 -1.08
CA LYS A 227 -0.81 -22.44 0.02
C LYS A 227 -0.48 -21.54 1.21
N ILE A 228 0.18 -20.40 0.96
CA ILE A 228 0.55 -19.46 2.02
C ILE A 228 -0.65 -18.84 2.70
N LEU A 229 -1.70 -18.48 1.95
CA LEU A 229 -2.94 -18.02 2.58
C LEU A 229 -3.53 -19.10 3.49
N SER A 230 -3.59 -20.34 3.03
CA SER A 230 -4.07 -21.46 3.84
C SER A 230 -3.21 -21.69 5.09
N ASP A 231 -1.88 -21.63 4.96
CA ASP A 231 -0.96 -21.83 6.09
C ASP A 231 -1.09 -20.74 7.16
N ILE A 232 -1.24 -19.48 6.74
CA ILE A 232 -1.45 -18.34 7.64
C ILE A 232 -2.77 -18.47 8.39
N VAL A 233 -3.84 -18.74 7.65
CA VAL A 233 -5.21 -18.66 8.16
C VAL A 233 -5.57 -19.88 9.01
N ASN A 234 -5.06 -21.06 8.64
CA ASN A 234 -5.23 -22.29 9.41
C ASN A 234 -4.26 -22.40 10.60
N GLY A 235 -3.29 -21.47 10.71
CA GLY A 235 -2.40 -21.35 11.86
C GLY A 235 -1.16 -22.26 11.83
N SER A 236 -0.82 -22.88 10.69
CA SER A 236 0.47 -23.58 10.55
C SER A 236 1.63 -22.59 10.46
N GLN A 237 1.39 -21.39 9.92
CA GLN A 237 2.34 -20.28 9.81
C GLN A 237 1.64 -18.94 10.10
N PRO A 238 1.17 -18.70 11.34
CA PRO A 238 0.34 -17.55 11.65
C PRO A 238 1.11 -16.23 11.41
N LEU A 239 0.37 -15.17 11.05
CA LEU A 239 0.96 -13.84 10.93
C LEU A 239 1.58 -13.40 12.26
N PRO A 240 2.87 -12.99 12.29
CA PRO A 240 3.52 -12.53 13.51
C PRO A 240 2.80 -11.32 14.10
N LEU A 241 2.64 -11.26 15.44
CA LEU A 241 1.83 -10.22 16.11
C LEU A 241 2.66 -9.07 16.70
N THR A 242 3.99 -9.20 16.72
CA THR A 242 4.90 -8.20 17.31
C THR A 242 5.93 -7.74 16.27
N ASP A 243 6.48 -6.56 16.46
CA ASP A 243 7.52 -6.00 15.56
C ASP A 243 8.74 -6.90 15.46
N GLU A 244 9.23 -7.41 16.59
CA GLU A 244 10.37 -8.33 16.63
C GLU A 244 10.11 -9.60 15.82
N SER A 245 8.90 -10.16 15.94
CA SER A 245 8.53 -11.39 15.23
C SER A 245 8.26 -11.14 13.74
N LEU A 246 7.75 -9.97 13.36
CA LEU A 246 7.64 -9.54 11.97
C LEU A 246 9.03 -9.44 11.31
N ILE A 247 9.98 -8.74 11.95
CA ILE A 247 11.34 -8.60 11.43
C ILE A 247 12.03 -9.97 11.33
N ALA A 248 11.89 -10.82 12.36
CA ALA A 248 12.45 -12.18 12.35
C ALA A 248 11.88 -13.03 11.20
N ALA A 249 10.58 -12.90 10.90
CA ALA A 249 9.92 -13.56 9.78
C ALA A 249 10.25 -12.94 8.40
N GLY A 250 11.10 -11.91 8.35
CA GLY A 250 11.57 -11.31 7.11
C GLY A 250 10.63 -10.26 6.52
N TRP A 251 9.77 -9.65 7.34
CA TRP A 251 9.03 -8.45 6.96
C TRP A 251 9.94 -7.23 7.03
N LYS A 252 9.80 -6.34 6.04
CA LYS A 252 10.61 -5.13 5.88
C LYS A 252 9.68 -3.92 5.84
N ASN A 253 10.00 -2.86 6.58
CA ASN A 253 9.26 -1.60 6.49
C ASN A 253 9.50 -0.95 5.12
N LEU A 254 8.43 -0.41 4.53
CA LEU A 254 8.50 0.42 3.34
C LEU A 254 8.91 1.85 3.75
N GLU A 255 10.05 2.36 3.23
CA GLU A 255 10.60 3.66 3.66
C GLU A 255 9.71 4.86 3.31
N GLU A 256 8.82 4.71 2.33
CA GLU A 256 8.00 5.78 1.74
C GLU A 256 6.50 5.56 1.99
N VAL A 257 6.12 5.17 3.21
CA VAL A 257 4.73 5.40 3.62
C VAL A 257 4.62 6.89 3.92
N PRO A 258 3.66 7.63 3.36
CA PRO A 258 3.37 8.97 3.84
C PRO A 258 2.78 8.80 5.24
N VAL A 259 3.65 8.64 6.24
CA VAL A 259 3.30 8.77 7.64
C VAL A 259 2.72 10.17 7.74
N LYS A 260 1.39 10.25 7.83
CA LYS A 260 0.73 11.48 8.27
C LYS A 260 1.20 11.68 9.70
N LYS A 261 2.37 12.31 9.86
CA LYS A 261 2.82 12.91 11.11
C LYS A 261 1.64 13.75 11.60
N ASN A 262 1.01 13.31 12.69
CA ASN A 262 0.02 14.03 13.48
C ASN A 262 -0.73 15.10 12.69
N GLN A 263 -1.76 14.73 11.93
CA GLN A 263 -2.58 15.76 11.26
C GLN A 263 -3.08 16.74 12.33
N PHE A 264 -2.75 18.01 12.15
CA PHE A 264 -3.29 19.09 12.94
C PHE A 264 -4.83 19.01 12.90
N PRO A 265 -5.54 19.06 14.04
CA PRO A 265 -7.00 18.92 14.04
C PRO A 265 -7.64 20.03 13.20
N ARG A 266 -8.42 19.66 12.19
CA ARG A 266 -9.08 20.61 11.29
C ARG A 266 -10.36 21.16 11.90
N ASN A 267 -10.60 22.45 11.68
CA ASN A 267 -11.81 23.18 11.97
C ASN A 267 -12.51 23.54 10.64
N PRO A 268 -13.85 23.54 10.54
CA PRO A 268 -14.57 23.99 9.34
C PRO A 268 -14.20 25.40 8.85
N ALA A 269 -13.77 26.30 9.74
CA ALA A 269 -13.25 27.63 9.40
C ALA A 269 -11.89 27.57 8.67
N ASP A 270 -11.14 26.47 8.79
CA ASP A 270 -9.87 26.28 8.09
C ASP A 270 -10.09 26.11 6.57
N ASP A 271 -11.28 25.68 6.12
CA ASP A 271 -11.59 25.46 4.70
C ASP A 271 -11.77 26.77 3.90
N SER A 272 -11.99 27.89 4.59
CA SER A 272 -12.06 29.23 3.98
C SER A 272 -10.69 29.91 3.83
N GLU A 273 -9.64 29.34 4.41
CA GLU A 273 -8.29 29.92 4.42
C GLU A 273 -7.39 29.24 3.37
N PRO A 274 -6.45 29.96 2.74
CA PRO A 274 -5.49 29.38 1.81
C PRO A 274 -4.60 28.35 2.52
N GLU A 275 -4.19 27.31 1.79
CA GLU A 275 -3.26 26.30 2.34
C GLU A 275 -1.94 26.96 2.78
N ARG A 276 -1.57 26.74 4.04
CA ARG A 276 -0.33 27.27 4.64
C ARG A 276 0.68 26.14 4.82
N ILE A 277 1.93 26.41 4.46
CA ILE A 277 3.03 25.47 4.63
C ILE A 277 3.62 25.65 6.03
N ILE A 278 3.75 24.55 6.77
CA ILE A 278 4.47 24.52 8.04
C ILE A 278 5.94 24.24 7.75
N PHE A 279 6.81 25.19 8.06
CA PHE A 279 8.25 25.00 7.96
C PHE A 279 8.76 24.30 9.23
N HIS A 280 9.30 23.10 9.07
CA HIS A 280 10.02 22.41 10.14
C HIS A 280 11.48 22.88 10.20
N PRO A 281 12.14 22.80 11.38
CA PRO A 281 13.53 23.21 11.50
C PRO A 281 14.43 22.33 10.62
N PRO A 282 15.52 22.88 10.03
CA PRO A 282 16.39 22.18 9.09
C PRO A 282 16.96 20.87 9.65
N PRO A 283 17.25 19.85 8.83
CA PRO A 283 17.78 18.57 9.31
C PRO A 283 19.08 18.74 10.10
N ARG A 284 19.33 17.82 11.04
CA ARG A 284 20.53 17.82 11.88
C ARG A 284 21.77 17.39 11.09
N GLY A 285 22.94 17.88 11.51
CA GLY A 285 24.23 17.34 11.05
C GLY A 285 24.44 15.89 11.49
N SER A 286 25.32 15.16 10.78
CA SER A 286 25.62 13.75 11.08
C SER A 286 26.12 13.58 12.52
N GLY A 287 25.55 12.62 13.26
CA GLY A 287 26.05 12.21 14.59
C GLY A 287 25.14 12.52 15.78
N SER A 288 23.99 13.17 15.59
CA SER A 288 23.07 13.51 16.68
C SER A 288 21.99 12.43 16.92
N ASN A 289 22.12 11.64 17.97
CA ASN A 289 21.09 10.72 18.46
C ASN A 289 20.33 11.36 19.64
N GLY A 290 18.98 11.35 19.61
CA GLY A 290 18.12 11.86 20.70
C GLY A 290 17.02 12.84 20.26
N PRO A 291 16.09 13.21 21.16
CA PRO A 291 14.98 14.12 20.86
C PRO A 291 15.46 15.55 20.55
N SER A 292 14.74 16.25 19.68
CA SER A 292 15.11 17.59 19.20
C SER A 292 14.70 18.67 20.18
N LEU A 293 15.64 19.53 20.52
CA LEU A 293 15.43 20.80 21.20
C LEU A 293 15.04 21.92 20.22
N CYS A 294 15.27 21.71 18.92
CA CYS A 294 14.78 22.54 17.81
C CYS A 294 13.44 21.97 17.33
N ARG A 295 12.34 22.38 17.97
CA ARG A 295 10.97 22.05 17.57
C ARG A 295 10.34 23.26 16.87
N ASN A 296 9.21 23.04 16.20
CA ASN A 296 8.39 24.15 15.74
C ASN A 296 7.45 24.54 16.90
N ASP A 297 7.93 25.45 17.75
CA ASP A 297 7.25 25.87 18.98
C ASP A 297 5.86 26.47 18.69
N LEU A 298 5.70 27.15 17.54
CA LEU A 298 4.41 27.68 17.09
C LEU A 298 3.43 26.57 16.74
N TYR A 299 3.89 25.56 16.01
CA TYR A 299 3.08 24.39 15.66
C TYR A 299 2.64 23.63 16.92
N ASP A 300 3.58 23.39 17.85
CA ASP A 300 3.28 22.70 19.10
C ASP A 300 2.26 23.50 19.94
N ALA A 301 2.42 24.81 20.06
CA ALA A 301 1.49 25.67 20.80
C ALA A 301 0.09 25.71 20.15
N ALA A 302 0.03 25.84 18.81
CA ALA A 302 -1.21 25.80 18.07
C ALA A 302 -1.92 24.45 18.22
N LEU A 303 -1.16 23.35 18.20
CA LEU A 303 -1.69 21.99 18.34
C LEU A 303 -2.28 21.79 19.74
N GLU A 304 -1.59 22.24 20.79
CA GLU A 304 -2.08 22.16 22.16
C GLU A 304 -3.31 23.06 22.39
N ALA A 305 -3.36 24.24 21.77
CA ALA A 305 -4.54 25.10 21.82
C ALA A 305 -5.75 24.41 21.17
N ARG A 306 -5.58 23.84 19.98
CA ARG A 306 -6.64 23.14 19.24
C ARG A 306 -7.07 21.82 19.92
N LYS A 307 -6.17 21.14 20.62
CA LYS A 307 -6.52 19.98 21.46
C LYS A 307 -7.38 20.35 22.67
N ARG A 308 -7.13 21.52 23.26
CA ARG A 308 -7.91 22.02 24.41
C ARG A 308 -9.28 22.52 23.98
N ASP A 309 -9.34 23.18 22.83
CA ASP A 309 -10.56 23.67 22.22
C ASP A 309 -10.55 23.41 20.70
N PRO A 310 -11.33 22.44 20.20
CA PRO A 310 -11.43 22.14 18.77
C PRO A 310 -11.93 23.32 17.92
N GLN A 311 -12.61 24.30 18.54
CA GLN A 311 -13.10 25.51 17.88
C GLN A 311 -12.11 26.68 17.95
N CYS A 312 -10.92 26.48 18.52
CA CYS A 312 -9.90 27.51 18.66
C CYS A 312 -9.35 27.94 17.29
N ILE A 313 -9.69 29.17 16.90
CA ILE A 313 -9.16 29.86 15.72
C ILE A 313 -8.02 30.84 16.07
N GLU A 314 -7.95 31.26 17.33
CA GLU A 314 -6.96 32.20 17.84
C GLU A 314 -6.40 31.73 19.18
N PHE A 315 -5.11 31.94 19.41
CA PHE A 315 -4.45 31.66 20.67
C PHE A 315 -3.30 32.63 20.91
N ARG A 316 -2.96 32.84 22.19
CA ARG A 316 -1.79 33.60 22.57
C ARG A 316 -0.54 32.74 22.39
N TYR A 317 0.40 33.22 21.60
CA TYR A 317 1.70 32.59 21.42
C TYR A 317 2.80 33.43 22.09
N ASP A 318 3.50 32.83 23.04
CA ASP A 318 4.66 33.46 23.65
C ASP A 318 5.92 33.10 22.85
N PHE A 319 6.49 34.10 22.18
CA PHE A 319 7.68 33.92 21.36
C PHE A 319 8.86 33.52 22.22
N ARG A 320 9.52 32.46 21.78
CA ARG A 320 10.81 32.08 22.33
C ARG A 320 11.86 33.13 21.96
N ILE A 321 12.63 33.58 22.95
CA ILE A 321 13.71 34.55 22.74
C ILE A 321 14.72 34.00 21.72
N THR A 322 15.04 34.80 20.70
CA THR A 322 15.84 34.43 19.53
C THR A 322 17.21 33.86 19.90
N THR A 323 17.88 34.43 20.91
CA THR A 323 19.18 33.95 21.39
C THR A 323 19.11 32.49 21.85
N ARG A 324 18.11 32.16 22.69
CA ARG A 324 17.89 30.81 23.18
C ARG A 324 17.51 29.85 22.05
N TRP A 325 16.72 30.28 21.07
CA TRP A 325 16.38 29.47 19.90
C TRP A 325 17.63 29.13 19.08
N TYR A 326 18.48 30.13 18.86
CA TYR A 326 19.71 29.99 18.09
C TYR A 326 20.76 29.11 18.77
N ASP A 327 20.87 29.20 20.11
CA ASP A 327 21.75 28.32 20.89
C ASP A 327 21.41 26.83 20.72
N HIS A 328 20.12 26.49 20.58
CA HIS A 328 19.70 25.12 20.33
C HIS A 328 20.09 24.65 18.93
N LEU A 329 19.97 25.52 17.91
CA LEU A 329 20.40 25.20 16.54
C LEU A 329 21.90 24.93 16.48
N LYS A 330 22.71 25.74 17.18
CA LYS A 330 24.16 25.50 17.31
C LYS A 330 24.47 24.16 17.98
N LYS A 331 23.82 23.87 19.12
CA LYS A 331 24.00 22.59 19.86
C LYS A 331 23.65 21.36 19.03
N GLU A 332 22.66 21.46 18.14
CA GLU A 332 22.24 20.37 17.25
C GLU A 332 22.97 20.33 15.91
N ASN A 333 24.02 21.14 15.74
CA ASN A 333 24.80 21.23 14.51
C ASN A 333 23.94 21.42 13.25
N ARG A 334 22.91 22.27 13.35
CA ARG A 334 22.02 22.62 12.24
C ARG A 334 22.62 23.83 11.52
N GLN A 335 23.72 23.61 10.79
CA GLN A 335 24.43 24.50 9.86
C GLN A 335 24.08 26.02 9.84
N TYR A 336 24.34 26.74 10.93
CA TYR A 336 24.27 28.22 10.96
C TYR A 336 25.55 28.88 11.51
N ASN A 337 26.71 28.24 11.43
CA ASN A 337 27.96 28.79 11.99
C ASN A 337 28.40 30.14 11.40
N HIS A 338 27.75 30.61 10.32
CA HIS A 338 28.02 31.88 9.65
C HIS A 338 27.16 33.06 10.15
N ILE A 339 26.16 32.83 11.01
CA ILE A 339 25.34 33.90 11.60
C ILE A 339 25.69 34.04 13.08
N LEU A 340 26.06 35.25 13.49
CA LEU A 340 26.24 35.62 14.88
C LEU A 340 24.90 36.17 15.42
N VAL A 341 24.38 35.54 16.46
CA VAL A 341 23.20 36.01 17.19
C VAL A 341 23.61 36.21 18.64
N GLU A 342 23.72 37.47 19.06
CA GLU A 342 24.14 37.90 20.39
C GLU A 342 23.34 39.13 20.82
N SER A 343 23.55 39.58 22.07
CA SER A 343 23.00 40.87 22.52
C SER A 343 23.57 42.03 21.70
N TRP A 344 22.79 43.10 21.58
CA TRP A 344 23.16 44.27 20.79
C TRP A 344 24.51 44.87 21.23
N ASN A 345 24.78 44.95 22.54
CA ASN A 345 26.07 45.42 23.09
C ASN A 345 27.25 44.65 22.49
N LYS A 346 27.19 43.31 22.54
CA LYS A 346 28.28 42.45 22.04
C LYS A 346 28.47 42.57 20.53
N VAL A 347 27.38 42.64 19.78
CA VAL A 347 27.46 42.81 18.32
C VAL A 347 28.10 44.16 17.98
N PHE A 348 27.77 45.21 18.73
CA PHE A 348 28.34 46.54 18.50
C PHE A 348 29.81 46.59 18.90
N ASP A 349 30.20 45.94 20.01
CA ASP A 349 31.60 45.75 20.39
C ASP A 349 32.40 45.03 19.30
N GLU A 350 31.88 43.91 18.79
CA GLU A 350 32.55 43.12 17.74
C GLU A 350 32.62 43.84 16.39
N CYS A 351 31.64 44.67 16.06
CA CYS A 351 31.61 45.48 14.84
C CYS A 351 32.35 46.83 14.98
N GLY A 352 32.87 47.17 16.16
CA GLY A 352 33.52 48.46 16.43
C GLY A 352 32.56 49.66 16.31
N ILE A 353 31.26 49.44 16.54
CA ILE A 353 30.22 50.46 16.47
C ILE A 353 30.12 51.14 17.84
N PRO A 354 30.36 52.46 17.96
CA PRO A 354 30.19 53.16 19.21
C PRO A 354 28.72 53.08 19.65
N HIS A 355 28.47 52.61 20.87
CA HIS A 355 27.18 52.74 21.51
C HIS A 355 27.33 53.39 22.88
N THR A 356 26.49 54.40 23.12
CA THR A 356 26.36 55.03 24.43
C THR A 356 25.53 54.13 25.33
N THR A 357 26.15 53.58 26.36
CA THR A 357 25.45 53.00 27.50
C THR A 357 24.84 54.12 28.32
N ASP A 358 23.71 54.68 27.88
CA ASP A 358 22.92 55.56 28.73
C ASP A 358 22.23 54.70 29.78
N THR A 359 22.86 54.61 30.95
CA THR A 359 22.27 54.13 32.19
C THR A 359 21.12 55.05 32.60
N THR A 360 19.89 54.55 32.53
CA THR A 360 18.76 55.02 33.35
C THR A 360 18.07 53.85 34.00
#